data_AF-A0A955XP72-F1
#
_entry.id   AF-A0A955XP72-F1
#
_cell.length_a   1.000
_cell.length_b   1.000
_cell.length_c   1.000
_cell.angle_alpha   90.00
_cell.angle_beta   90.00
_cell.angle_gamma   90.00
#
_symmetry.space_group_name_H-M   'P 1'
#
loop_
_entity.id
_entity.type
_entity.pdbx_description
1 polymer ?
#
loop_
_entity_poly.entity_id
_entity_poly.type
_entity_poly.pdbx_seq_one_letter_code
_entity_poly.pdbx_strand_id
1 'polypeptide(L)' 'MERDYEKQQLIQWLRAEMARAAGRSYPRLDLDALDKDSLRELQRLLRDLDAERRMAVQRARMTPWRMP' A
#
# COMPACT_ATOMS: atom_id res chain seq x y z
N MET A 1 -5.13 6.38 24.79
CA MET A 1 -3.65 6.35 24.68
C MET A 1 -3.17 5.20 23.79
N GLU A 2 -3.42 3.92 24.12
CA GLU A 2 -2.92 2.79 23.30
C GLU A 2 -3.55 2.71 21.89
N ARG A 3 -4.87 2.91 21.76
CA ARG A 3 -5.56 2.90 20.46
C ARG A 3 -5.08 3.99 19.49
N ASP A 4 -4.75 5.17 20.01
CA ASP A 4 -4.24 6.28 19.20
C ASP A 4 -2.81 6.01 18.74
N TYR A 5 -2.01 5.38 19.59
CA TYR A 5 -0.65 4.96 19.25
C TYR A 5 -0.64 3.92 18.13
N GLU A 6 -1.49 2.88 18.21
CA GLU A 6 -1.62 1.89 17.13
C GLU A 6 -2.07 2.53 15.80
N LYS A 7 -3.02 3.47 15.85
CA LYS A 7 -3.49 4.19 14.67
C LYS A 7 -2.34 4.99 14.04
N GLN A 8 -1.57 5.71 14.86
CA GLN A 8 -0.42 6.47 14.39
C GLN A 8 0.67 5.58 13.80
N GLN A 9 0.98 4.44 14.41
CA GLN A 9 1.89 3.44 13.83
C GLN A 9 1.41 2.95 12.46
N LEU A 10 0.11 2.67 12.31
CA LEU A 10 -0.48 2.25 11.05
C LEU A 10 -0.39 3.35 9.98
N ILE A 11 -0.68 4.61 10.34
CA ILE A 11 -0.55 5.76 9.43
C ILE A 11 0.89 5.93 8.96
N GLN A 12 1.86 5.86 9.86
CA GLN A 12 3.27 6.00 9.49
C GLN A 12 3.73 4.86 8.57
N TRP A 13 3.31 3.63 8.87
CA TRP A 13 3.56 2.49 7.99
C TRP A 13 2.95 2.70 6.60
N LEU A 14 1.69 3.16 6.52
CA LEU A 14 1.01 3.44 5.25
C LEU A 14 1.71 4.52 4.44
N ARG A 15 2.14 5.62 5.07
CA ARG A 15 2.89 6.69 4.39
C ARG A 15 4.19 6.16 3.79
N ALA A 16 4.94 5.35 4.54
CA ALA A 16 6.17 4.74 4.08
C ALA A 16 5.92 3.76 2.93
N GLU A 17 4.92 2.90 3.03
CA GLU A 17 4.62 1.90 2.00
C GLU A 17 4.11 2.55 0.71
N MET A 18 3.26 3.58 0.81
CA MET A 18 2.81 4.36 -0.35
C MET A 18 3.98 5.07 -1.04
N ALA A 19 4.90 5.66 -0.27
CA ALA A 19 6.09 6.29 -0.82
C ALA A 19 7.01 5.27 -1.51
N ARG A 20 7.19 4.08 -0.93
CA ARG A 20 7.95 2.97 -1.51
C ARG A 20 7.33 2.47 -2.81
N ALA A 21 6.02 2.28 -2.83
CA ALA A 21 5.31 1.73 -3.98
C ALA A 21 5.23 2.72 -5.15
N ALA A 22 4.94 3.99 -4.88
CA ALA A 22 4.78 5.02 -5.90
C ALA A 22 6.09 5.72 -6.29
N GLY A 23 7.17 5.54 -5.53
CA GLY A 23 8.42 6.28 -5.69
C GLY A 23 8.31 7.77 -5.36
N ARG A 24 7.19 8.20 -4.76
CA ARG A 24 6.91 9.60 -4.39
C ARG A 24 5.99 9.67 -3.17
N SER A 25 6.12 10.73 -2.39
CA SER A 25 5.29 10.96 -1.21
C SER A 25 3.97 11.66 -1.57
N TYR A 26 2.89 11.32 -0.85
CA TYR A 26 1.58 11.97 -0.95
C TYR A 26 1.23 12.74 0.33
N PRO A 27 1.85 13.91 0.58
CA PRO A 27 1.68 14.65 1.84
C PRO A 27 0.27 15.22 2.02
N ARG A 28 -0.45 15.46 0.92
CA ARG A 28 -1.83 16.01 0.95
C ARG A 28 -2.90 14.98 1.32
N LEU A 29 -2.53 13.71 1.42
CA LEU A 29 -3.47 12.66 1.76
C LEU A 29 -3.64 12.61 3.28
N ASP A 30 -4.83 12.99 3.73
CA ASP A 30 -5.18 13.06 5.15
C ASP A 30 -5.61 11.68 5.66
N LEU A 31 -4.61 10.89 6.06
CA LEU A 31 -4.82 9.57 6.66
C LEU A 31 -5.32 9.67 8.10
N ASP A 32 -5.11 10.80 8.77
CA ASP A 32 -5.50 11.00 10.16
C ASP A 32 -7.02 11.15 10.30
N ALA A 33 -7.68 11.65 9.25
CA ALA A 33 -9.14 11.70 9.14
C ALA A 33 -9.83 10.33 8.98
N LEU A 34 -9.10 9.29 8.55
CA LEU A 34 -9.66 7.95 8.38
C LEU A 34 -9.78 7.22 9.72
N ASP A 35 -10.80 6.38 9.88
CA ASP A 35 -10.90 5.48 11.02
C ASP A 35 -9.92 4.29 10.88
N LYS A 36 -9.73 3.53 11.98
CA LYS A 36 -8.76 2.43 12.04
C LYS A 36 -9.09 1.30 11.06
N ASP A 37 -10.37 1.04 10.79
CA ASP A 37 -10.77 -0.04 9.90
C ASP A 37 -10.57 0.37 8.43
N SER A 38 -10.91 1.60 8.08
CA SER A 38 -10.56 2.18 6.76
C SER A 38 -9.05 2.16 6.49
N LEU A 39 -8.22 2.47 7.50
CA LEU A 39 -6.76 2.38 7.38
C LEU A 39 -6.27 0.93 7.18
N ARG A 40 -6.92 -0.04 7.82
CA ARG A 40 -6.60 -1.47 7.64
C ARG A 40 -7.01 -1.97 6.27
N GLU A 41 -8.15 -1.54 5.75
CA GLU A 41 -8.58 -1.86 4.38
C GLU A 41 -7.60 -1.27 3.36
N LEU A 42 -7.14 -0.03 3.57
CA LEU A 42 -6.10 0.56 2.73
C LEU A 42 -4.79 -0.26 2.79
N GLN A 43 -4.40 -0.73 3.97
CA GLN A 43 -3.23 -1.62 4.10
C GLN A 43 -3.43 -2.93 3.34
N ARG A 44 -4.60 -3.56 3.39
CA ARG A 44 -4.91 -4.79 2.64
C ARG A 44 -4.83 -4.53 1.13
N LEU A 45 -5.47 -3.47 0.66
CA LEU A 45 -5.44 -3.06 -0.75
C LEU A 45 -3.99 -2.89 -1.26
N LEU A 46 -3.13 -2.20 -0.52
CA LEU A 46 -1.73 -2.03 -0.93
C LEU A 46 -0.97 -3.36 -1.02
N ARG A 47 -1.27 -4.31 -0.13
CA ARG A 47 -0.65 -5.65 -0.17
C ARG A 47 -1.13 -6.47 -1.35
N ASP A 48 -2.42 -6.39 -1.67
CA ASP A 48 -3.00 -7.09 -2.81
C ASP A 48 -2.42 -6.55 -4.12
N LEU A 49 -2.30 -5.23 -4.26
CA LEU A 49 -1.65 -4.60 -5.41
C LEU A 49 -0.17 -5.01 -5.56
N ASP A 50 0.59 -5.12 -4.48
CA ASP A 50 1.98 -5.60 -4.56
C ASP A 50 2.04 -7.08 -4.98
N ALA A 51 1.12 -7.92 -4.49
CA ALA A 51 1.01 -9.32 -4.90
C ALA A 51 0.67 -9.44 -6.40
N GLU A 52 -0.33 -8.68 -6.86
CA GLU A 52 -0.71 -8.62 -8.27
C GLU A 52 0.46 -8.16 -9.15
N ARG A 53 1.19 -7.11 -8.73
CA ARG A 53 2.39 -6.63 -9.41
C ARG A 53 3.45 -7.71 -9.52
N ARG A 54 3.74 -8.44 -8.42
CA ARG A 54 4.71 -9.55 -8.45
C ARG A 54 4.28 -10.65 -9.42
N MET A 55 3.01 -11.01 -9.43
CA MET A 55 2.47 -11.98 -10.37
C MET A 55 2.54 -11.51 -11.82
N ALA A 56 2.27 -10.22 -12.08
CA ALA A 56 2.40 -9.64 -13.42
C ALA A 56 3.87 -9.67 -13.89
N VAL A 57 4.82 -9.28 -13.05
CA VAL A 57 6.26 -9.36 -13.35
C VAL A 57 6.69 -10.79 -13.61
N GLN A 58 6.25 -11.75 -12.78
CA GLN A 58 6.60 -13.15 -12.97
C GLN A 58 6.02 -13.73 -14.26
N ARG A 59 4.77 -13.37 -14.60
CA ARG A 59 4.15 -13.73 -15.88
C ARG A 59 4.93 -13.15 -17.06
N ALA A 60 5.30 -11.87 -17.01
CA ALA A 60 6.10 -11.23 -18.05
C ALA A 60 7.48 -11.91 -18.24
N ARG A 61 8.10 -12.39 -17.15
CA ARG A 61 9.35 -13.16 -17.22
C ARG A 61 9.17 -14.53 -17.85
N MET A 62 8.08 -15.23 -17.56
CA MET A 62 7.83 -16.59 -18.06
C MET A 62 7.36 -16.60 -19.52
N THR A 63 6.61 -15.60 -19.95
CA THR A 63 6.05 -15.52 -21.31
C THR A 63 6.25 -14.11 -21.90
N PRO A 64 7.50 -13.72 -22.23
CA PRO A 64 7.81 -12.34 -22.62
C PRO A 64 7.21 -11.93 -23.98
N TRP A 65 6.95 -12.88 -24.87
CA TRP A 65 6.31 -12.65 -26.18
C TRP A 65 4.78 -12.66 -26.14
N ARG A 66 4.18 -12.81 -24.95
CA ARG A 66 2.72 -12.87 -24.74
C ARG A 66 2.23 -11.64 -23.95
N MET A 67 2.90 -10.51 -24.13
CA MET A 67 2.32 -9.22 -23.74
C MET A 67 1.07 -8.99 -24.60
N PRO A 68 0.00 -8.39 -24.04
CA PRO A 68 -1.16 -7.99 -24.83
C PRO A 68 -0.78 -7.06 -25.98
#